data_AF-A0A173VBI6-F1
#
_entry.id   AF-A0A173VBI6-F1
#
_cell.length_a   1.000
_cell.length_b   1.000
_cell.length_c   1.000
_cell.angle_alpha   90.00
_cell.angle_beta   90.00
_cell.angle_gamma   90.00
#
_symmetry.space_group_name_H-M   'P 1'
#
loop_
_entity.id
_entity.type
_entity.pdbx_description
1 polymer ?
#
loop_
_entity_poly.entity_id
_entity_poly.type
_entity_poly.pdbx_seq_one_letter_code
_entity_poly.pdbx_strand_id
1 'polypeptide(L)'
;MDVGSVYGSYYETAKSYMGLRKEEKQAGFAEKVTHKSQVSSEDMTLEEYKEYFNEKMSGLYTHHSQRGMNWVIDITDAAYKRMQTDPEYEKKILDALAKNKAVNFGNYIPQISYMHIDDTYEKCYGYTQGMKENDGYSGSSSAKGTDAGRQKKARQKELLEEYLEKRAQAKKQQLEMLNKKIAKMELERSRQTQSWNSERQMAKASNAYDANIMMEAELVKNITKGENNGNFK
;
A
#
# COMPACT_ATOMS: atom_id res chain seq x y z
N MET A 1 -18.41 -13.88 -33.71
CA MET A 1 -17.48 -12.85 -33.21
C MET A 1 -16.12 -13.52 -33.18
N ASP A 2 -15.35 -13.33 -34.26
CA ASP A 2 -14.04 -13.95 -34.44
C ASP A 2 -13.01 -13.23 -33.57
N VAL A 3 -12.32 -14.02 -32.75
CA VAL A 3 -11.33 -13.57 -31.78
C VAL A 3 -9.97 -13.59 -32.47
N GLY A 4 -9.56 -12.43 -33.01
CA GLY A 4 -8.32 -12.27 -33.75
C GLY A 4 -7.09 -12.29 -32.83
N SER A 5 -6.32 -13.37 -32.95
CA SER A 5 -4.87 -13.53 -32.73
C SER A 5 -4.17 -12.64 -31.69
N VAL A 6 -3.85 -13.24 -30.55
CA VAL A 6 -2.88 -12.74 -29.56
C VAL A 6 -1.48 -12.86 -30.14
N TYR A 7 -0.86 -11.73 -30.49
CA TYR A 7 0.51 -11.68 -30.98
C TYR A 7 1.50 -11.75 -29.82
N GLY A 8 1.78 -12.98 -29.38
CA GLY A 8 2.77 -13.30 -28.37
C GLY A 8 4.11 -13.75 -28.97
N SER A 9 5.19 -13.34 -28.32
CA SER A 9 6.58 -13.82 -28.45
C SER A 9 7.44 -13.28 -29.60
N TYR A 10 8.00 -12.08 -29.40
CA TYR A 10 9.11 -11.54 -30.21
C TYR A 10 10.50 -11.68 -29.59
N TYR A 11 10.63 -12.37 -28.44
CA TYR A 11 11.90 -12.42 -27.71
C TYR A 11 12.69 -13.73 -27.86
N GLU A 12 12.18 -14.72 -28.60
CA GLU A 12 12.87 -16.01 -28.75
C GLU A 12 13.77 -16.10 -30.01
N THR A 13 13.53 -15.31 -31.05
CA THR A 13 14.28 -15.42 -32.32
C THR A 13 15.64 -14.72 -32.32
N ALA A 14 15.91 -13.82 -31.37
CA ALA A 14 17.12 -12.99 -31.36
C ALA A 14 18.40 -13.70 -30.83
N LYS A 15 18.33 -14.95 -30.35
CA LYS A 15 19.50 -15.66 -29.80
C LYS A 15 20.32 -16.47 -30.82
N SER A 16 19.91 -16.55 -32.09
CA SER A 16 20.58 -17.40 -33.10
C SER A 16 21.72 -16.71 -33.89
N TYR A 17 21.95 -15.40 -33.76
CA TYR A 17 22.88 -14.66 -34.64
C TYR A 17 24.06 -13.98 -33.92
N MET A 18 24.65 -14.66 -32.92
CA MET A 18 25.84 -14.16 -32.17
C MET A 18 27.12 -14.94 -32.51
N GLY A 19 27.32 -15.33 -33.77
CA GLY A 19 28.56 -15.98 -34.16
C GLY A 19 28.76 -16.07 -35.65
N LEU A 20 29.28 -14.99 -36.26
CA LEU A 20 30.08 -15.02 -37.49
C LEU A 20 30.73 -13.63 -37.67
N ARG A 21 31.80 -13.38 -36.90
CA ARG A 21 32.75 -12.30 -37.19
C ARG A 21 33.71 -12.83 -38.27
N LYS A 22 33.70 -12.23 -39.46
CA LYS A 22 34.84 -12.25 -40.38
C LYS A 22 35.13 -10.83 -40.84
N GLU A 23 36.40 -10.49 -40.71
CA GLU A 23 37.04 -9.23 -41.09
C GLU A 23 37.02 -9.05 -42.60
N GLU A 24 36.67 -7.86 -43.08
CA GLU A 24 37.08 -7.39 -44.41
C GLU A 24 37.19 -5.86 -44.45
N LYS A 25 38.45 -5.43 -44.34
CA LYS A 25 39.18 -4.28 -44.89
C LYS A 25 38.46 -2.99 -45.35
N GLN A 26 39.07 -1.88 -44.89
CA GLN A 26 38.96 -0.50 -45.34
C GLN A 26 38.83 -0.30 -46.86
N ALA A 27 37.85 0.52 -47.26
CA ALA A 27 37.87 1.26 -48.52
C ALA A 27 37.16 2.62 -48.36
N GLY A 28 37.89 3.71 -48.64
CA GLY A 28 37.40 4.97 -49.21
C GLY A 28 36.41 5.83 -48.41
N PHE A 29 36.94 6.83 -47.70
CA PHE A 29 36.22 7.85 -46.91
C PHE A 29 35.66 9.04 -47.73
N ALA A 30 35.71 9.03 -49.06
CA ALA A 30 35.17 10.12 -49.85
C ALA A 30 34.60 9.55 -51.15
N GLU A 31 33.46 10.10 -51.59
CA GLU A 31 32.82 9.80 -52.89
C GLU A 31 31.80 8.64 -52.89
N LYS A 32 30.68 8.82 -52.18
CA LYS A 32 29.33 8.29 -52.52
C LYS A 32 28.30 8.72 -51.46
N VAL A 33 27.84 9.97 -51.51
CA VAL A 33 26.54 10.35 -50.92
C VAL A 33 25.79 11.20 -51.95
N THR A 34 25.65 10.65 -53.16
CA THR A 34 24.65 11.08 -54.13
C THR A 34 23.38 10.30 -53.83
N HIS A 35 22.31 11.02 -53.50
CA HIS A 35 20.92 10.56 -53.39
C HIS A 35 20.71 9.22 -52.63
N LYS A 36 20.70 9.28 -51.29
CA LYS A 36 19.82 8.36 -50.56
C LYS A 36 18.40 8.73 -50.97
N SER A 37 17.82 7.94 -51.86
CA SER A 37 16.41 8.01 -52.22
C SER A 37 15.61 8.22 -50.95
N GLN A 38 14.98 9.38 -50.87
CA GLN A 38 13.88 9.63 -49.96
C GLN A 38 12.77 8.71 -50.47
N VAL A 39 12.80 7.44 -50.04
CA VAL A 39 11.70 6.50 -50.27
C VAL A 39 10.51 7.16 -49.60
N SER A 40 9.61 7.70 -50.43
CA SER A 40 8.38 8.33 -50.00
C SER A 40 7.61 7.29 -49.18
N SER A 41 7.31 7.62 -47.93
CA SER A 41 6.54 6.74 -47.05
C SER A 41 5.15 6.48 -47.62
N GLU A 42 4.61 7.41 -48.40
CA GLU A 42 3.28 7.34 -49.03
C GLU A 42 3.17 6.24 -50.10
N ASP A 43 4.28 5.84 -50.74
CA ASP A 43 4.25 4.83 -51.82
C ASP A 43 4.44 3.39 -51.32
N MET A 44 4.71 3.20 -50.03
CA MET A 44 4.86 1.87 -49.42
C MET A 44 3.49 1.23 -49.14
N THR A 45 3.41 -0.09 -49.23
CA THR A 45 2.25 -0.81 -48.68
C THR A 45 2.21 -0.68 -47.16
N LEU A 46 1.03 -0.82 -46.55
CA LEU A 46 0.89 -0.68 -45.10
C LEU A 46 1.78 -1.66 -44.32
N GLU A 47 2.01 -2.86 -44.86
CA GLU A 47 2.89 -3.88 -44.26
C GLU A 47 4.35 -3.45 -44.31
N GLU A 48 4.82 -2.96 -45.47
CA GLU A 48 6.18 -2.41 -45.62
C GLU A 48 6.38 -1.19 -44.71
N TYR A 49 5.36 -0.34 -44.56
CA TYR A 49 5.43 0.80 -43.64
C TYR A 49 5.53 0.36 -42.18
N LYS A 50 4.82 -0.70 -41.78
CA LYS A 50 4.93 -1.28 -40.43
C LYS A 50 6.35 -1.78 -40.16
N GLU A 51 6.97 -2.46 -41.13
CA GLU A 51 8.36 -2.92 -41.03
C GLU A 51 9.34 -1.76 -40.95
N TYR A 52 9.19 -0.77 -41.83
CA TYR A 52 9.99 0.45 -41.85
C TYR A 52 9.94 1.18 -40.50
N PHE A 53 8.73 1.38 -39.96
CA PHE A 53 8.54 2.04 -38.68
C PHE A 53 9.14 1.21 -37.53
N ASN A 54 9.02 -0.12 -37.59
CA ASN A 54 9.61 -1.02 -36.61
C ASN A 54 11.14 -0.97 -36.63
N GLU A 55 11.76 -0.87 -37.80
CA GLU A 55 13.21 -0.68 -37.94
C GLU A 55 13.65 0.66 -37.31
N LYS A 56 12.93 1.76 -37.62
CA LYS A 56 13.17 3.08 -37.01
C LYS A 56 13.06 3.04 -35.49
N MET A 57 12.01 2.40 -34.98
CA MET A 57 11.76 2.25 -33.55
C MET A 57 12.82 1.38 -32.86
N SER A 58 13.26 0.30 -33.49
CA SER A 58 14.30 -0.60 -32.99
C SER A 58 15.68 0.07 -32.97
N GLY A 59 15.93 1.00 -33.88
CA GLY A 59 17.14 1.83 -33.92
C GLY A 59 17.18 2.94 -32.85
N LEU A 60 16.11 3.19 -32.11
CA LEU A 60 16.09 4.23 -31.08
C LEU A 60 17.00 3.89 -29.91
N TYR A 61 17.69 4.91 -29.38
CA TYR A 61 18.50 4.77 -28.17
C TYR A 61 17.63 4.31 -27.00
N THR A 62 18.08 3.24 -26.33
CA THR A 62 17.47 2.76 -25.07
C THR A 62 18.47 2.91 -23.94
N HIS A 63 18.10 3.64 -22.90
CA HIS A 63 18.95 3.89 -21.74
C HIS A 63 19.30 2.57 -21.03
N HIS A 64 20.53 2.47 -20.52
CA HIS A 64 21.05 1.23 -19.94
C HIS A 64 20.20 0.69 -18.77
N SER A 65 19.61 1.56 -17.94
CA SER A 65 18.73 1.14 -16.84
C SER A 65 17.44 0.46 -17.30
N GLN A 66 17.04 0.63 -18.57
CA GLN A 66 15.85 -0.01 -19.15
C GLN A 66 16.18 -1.38 -19.78
N ARG A 67 17.43 -1.83 -19.68
CA ARG A 67 17.86 -3.09 -20.28
C ARG A 67 17.15 -4.28 -19.63
N GLY A 68 16.49 -5.08 -20.46
CA GLY A 68 15.67 -6.20 -20.01
C GLY A 68 14.36 -5.78 -19.33
N MET A 69 13.89 -4.55 -19.57
CA MET A 69 12.49 -4.17 -19.36
C MET A 69 11.67 -4.66 -20.57
N ASN A 70 10.46 -5.15 -20.32
CA ASN A 70 9.57 -5.60 -21.38
C ASN A 70 8.80 -4.41 -21.94
N TRP A 71 9.08 -4.05 -23.19
CA TRP A 71 8.32 -3.04 -23.91
C TRP A 71 7.19 -3.69 -24.70
N VAL A 72 5.97 -3.21 -24.47
CA VAL A 72 4.79 -3.59 -25.25
C VAL A 72 4.27 -2.32 -25.91
N ILE A 73 4.39 -2.25 -27.23
CA ILE A 73 3.97 -1.10 -28.03
C ILE A 73 2.87 -1.57 -28.96
N ASP A 74 1.65 -1.12 -28.67
CA ASP A 74 0.46 -1.39 -29.46
C ASP A 74 0.18 -0.20 -30.36
N ILE A 75 0.11 -0.43 -31.67
CA ILE A 75 -0.08 0.61 -32.69
C ILE A 75 -1.26 0.22 -33.56
N THR A 76 -2.29 1.06 -33.60
CA THR A 76 -3.47 0.81 -34.42
C THR A 76 -3.18 0.97 -35.91
N ASP A 77 -3.90 0.24 -36.77
CA ASP A 77 -3.76 0.39 -38.23
C ASP A 77 -4.09 1.81 -38.70
N ALA A 78 -5.00 2.50 -38.00
CA ALA A 78 -5.33 3.90 -38.27
C ALA A 78 -4.14 4.83 -37.95
N ALA A 79 -3.40 4.56 -36.87
CA ALA A 79 -2.18 5.27 -36.54
C ALA A 79 -1.11 5.10 -37.62
N TYR A 80 -0.90 3.87 -38.11
CA TYR A 80 0.05 3.60 -39.20
C TYR A 80 -0.29 4.38 -40.46
N LYS A 81 -1.56 4.37 -40.88
CA LYS A 81 -2.01 5.16 -42.04
C LYS A 81 -1.77 6.66 -41.84
N ARG A 82 -2.03 7.18 -40.64
CA ARG A 82 -1.80 8.59 -40.36
C ARG A 82 -0.31 8.92 -40.40
N MET A 83 0.54 8.13 -39.76
CA MET A 83 1.99 8.34 -39.79
C MET A 83 2.54 8.24 -41.22
N GLN A 84 1.96 7.38 -42.05
CA GLN A 84 2.31 7.27 -43.47
C GLN A 84 2.01 8.55 -44.26
N THR A 85 0.83 9.16 -44.03
CA THR A 85 0.37 10.39 -44.72
C THR A 85 0.88 11.68 -44.10
N ASP A 86 1.22 11.65 -42.81
CA ASP A 86 1.61 12.82 -42.00
C ASP A 86 2.99 12.56 -41.36
N PRO A 87 4.07 12.98 -42.04
CA PRO A 87 5.43 12.86 -41.53
C PRO A 87 5.66 13.64 -40.22
N GLU A 88 4.88 14.69 -39.94
CA GLU A 88 4.98 15.41 -38.67
C GLU A 88 4.44 14.56 -37.52
N TYR A 89 3.34 13.84 -37.76
CA TYR A 89 2.79 12.88 -36.81
C TYR A 89 3.76 11.72 -36.55
N GLU A 90 4.34 11.12 -37.61
CA GLU A 90 5.37 10.07 -37.48
C GLU A 90 6.52 10.55 -36.59
N LYS A 91 7.08 11.73 -36.91
CA LYS A 91 8.19 12.31 -36.15
C LYS A 91 7.81 12.57 -34.69
N LYS A 92 6.59 13.03 -34.42
CA LYS A 92 6.09 13.27 -33.05
C LYS A 92 6.01 11.97 -32.25
N ILE A 93 5.53 10.88 -32.85
CA ILE A 93 5.49 9.56 -32.20
C ILE A 93 6.90 9.04 -31.95
N LEU A 94 7.80 9.12 -32.94
CA LEU A 94 9.19 8.69 -32.78
C LEU A 94 9.92 9.49 -31.70
N ASP A 95 9.71 10.81 -31.62
CA ASP A 95 10.28 11.67 -30.59
C ASP A 95 9.76 11.31 -29.19
N ALA A 96 8.45 11.05 -29.05
CA ALA A 96 7.86 10.58 -27.80
C ALA A 96 8.44 9.21 -27.37
N LEU A 97 8.56 8.26 -28.30
CA LEU A 97 9.17 6.95 -28.05
C LEU A 97 10.64 7.07 -27.65
N ALA A 98 11.40 7.94 -28.34
CA ALA A 98 12.81 8.20 -28.03
C ALA A 98 12.97 8.80 -26.62
N LYS A 99 12.14 9.77 -26.25
CA LYS A 99 12.13 10.36 -24.91
C LYS A 99 11.84 9.31 -23.85
N ASN A 100 10.83 8.46 -24.05
CA ASN A 100 10.49 7.39 -23.10
C ASN A 100 11.61 6.35 -22.96
N LYS A 101 12.23 5.93 -24.06
CA LYS A 101 13.36 4.99 -24.06
C LYS A 101 14.65 5.57 -23.49
N ALA A 102 14.79 6.89 -23.46
CA ALA A 102 15.94 7.59 -22.88
C ALA A 102 15.81 7.85 -21.37
N VAL A 103 14.63 7.66 -20.77
CA VAL A 103 14.41 7.90 -19.33
C VAL A 103 15.37 7.08 -18.47
N ASN A 104 15.98 7.71 -17.47
CA ASN A 104 16.79 7.02 -16.48
C ASN A 104 15.94 6.68 -15.24
N PHE A 105 15.53 5.41 -15.11
CA PHE A 105 14.78 4.93 -13.94
C PHE A 105 15.63 4.67 -12.68
N GLY A 106 16.96 4.79 -12.74
CA GLY A 106 17.85 4.51 -11.61
C GLY A 106 17.60 3.12 -11.02
N ASN A 107 17.22 3.07 -9.74
CA ASN A 107 16.91 1.83 -9.02
C ASN A 107 15.42 1.43 -9.03
N TYR A 108 14.56 2.23 -9.66
CA TYR A 108 13.12 2.01 -9.73
C TYR A 108 12.71 1.63 -11.15
N ILE A 109 13.33 0.57 -11.65
CA ILE A 109 13.11 0.10 -13.02
C ILE A 109 11.78 -0.66 -13.05
N PRO A 110 10.79 -0.25 -13.84
CA PRO A 110 9.56 -1.02 -13.97
C PRO A 110 9.81 -2.33 -14.73
N GLN A 111 8.94 -3.31 -14.51
CA GLN A 111 9.09 -4.62 -15.18
C GLN A 111 8.58 -4.56 -16.64
N ILE A 112 7.46 -3.89 -16.84
CA ILE A 112 6.78 -3.75 -18.13
C ILE A 112 6.48 -2.27 -18.39
N SER A 113 6.65 -1.85 -19.64
CA SER A 113 6.20 -0.56 -20.16
C SER A 113 5.24 -0.80 -21.31
N TYR A 114 3.99 -0.39 -21.13
CA TYR A 114 2.93 -0.47 -22.15
C TYR A 114 2.70 0.90 -22.77
N MET A 115 2.68 0.98 -24.10
CA MET A 115 2.37 2.19 -24.86
C MET A 115 1.37 1.86 -25.96
N HIS A 116 0.25 2.57 -25.98
CA HIS A 116 -0.76 2.51 -27.03
C HIS A 116 -0.69 3.76 -27.90
N ILE A 117 -0.56 3.58 -29.20
CA ILE A 117 -0.49 4.65 -30.21
C ILE A 117 -1.70 4.51 -31.12
N ASP A 118 -2.49 5.57 -31.19
CA ASP A 118 -3.71 5.62 -32.01
C ASP A 118 -3.63 6.69 -33.10
N ASP A 119 -4.71 6.86 -33.85
CA ASP A 119 -4.88 7.86 -34.90
C ASP A 119 -4.60 9.28 -34.42
N THR A 120 -4.89 9.60 -33.16
CA THR A 120 -4.82 10.95 -32.60
C THR A 120 -3.93 10.92 -31.38
N TYR A 121 -3.05 11.93 -31.27
CA TYR A 121 -2.09 11.99 -30.17
C TYR A 121 -2.74 11.99 -28.79
N GLU A 122 -3.97 12.50 -28.67
CA GLU A 122 -4.74 12.53 -27.42
C GLU A 122 -5.24 11.16 -26.97
N LYS A 123 -5.46 10.24 -27.91
CA LYS A 123 -5.83 8.85 -27.62
C LYS A 123 -4.61 7.97 -27.34
N CYS A 124 -3.40 8.46 -27.59
CA CYS A 124 -2.19 7.76 -27.20
C CYS A 124 -2.02 7.81 -25.68
N TYR A 125 -1.78 6.66 -25.05
CA TYR A 125 -1.52 6.58 -23.62
C TYR A 125 -0.47 5.51 -23.33
N GLY A 126 0.19 5.64 -22.18
CA GLY A 126 1.16 4.65 -21.74
C GLY A 126 1.17 4.53 -20.22
N TYR A 127 1.45 3.33 -19.74
CA TYR A 127 1.62 3.06 -18.32
C TYR A 127 2.73 2.04 -18.10
N THR A 128 3.38 2.13 -16.95
CA THR A 128 4.38 1.15 -16.51
C THR A 128 3.77 0.26 -15.44
N GLN A 129 4.14 -1.02 -15.44
CA GLN A 129 3.61 -1.99 -14.50
C GLN A 129 4.73 -2.82 -13.88
N GLY A 130 4.58 -3.05 -12.57
CA GLY A 130 5.52 -3.82 -11.75
C GLY A 130 6.79 -3.06 -11.47
N MET A 131 7.51 -3.49 -10.43
CA MET A 131 8.86 -3.02 -10.13
C MET A 131 9.80 -4.20 -10.33
N LYS A 132 10.84 -4.02 -11.14
CA LYS A 132 11.86 -5.03 -11.33
C LYS A 132 12.58 -5.25 -10.00
N GLU A 133 12.63 -6.50 -9.56
CA GLU A 133 13.44 -6.85 -8.39
C GLU A 133 14.88 -6.45 -8.69
N ASN A 134 15.42 -5.60 -7.82
CA ASN A 134 16.79 -5.19 -7.93
C ASN A 134 17.61 -6.27 -7.24
N ASP A 135 18.09 -7.27 -7.98
CA ASP A 135 18.87 -8.38 -7.42
C ASP A 135 20.08 -7.88 -6.60
N GLY A 136 20.61 -6.69 -6.96
CA GLY A 136 21.70 -6.01 -6.25
C GLY A 136 21.31 -5.23 -4.99
N TYR A 137 20.02 -4.93 -4.80
CA TYR A 137 19.45 -4.37 -3.56
C TYR A 137 18.48 -5.37 -2.90
N SER A 138 18.55 -6.66 -3.25
CA SER A 138 18.18 -7.67 -2.28
C SER A 138 19.14 -7.47 -1.11
N GLY A 139 18.60 -7.14 0.06
CA GLY A 139 19.37 -6.75 1.23
C GLY A 139 20.43 -7.78 1.55
N SER A 140 21.62 -7.61 0.98
CA SER A 140 22.82 -8.28 1.42
C SER A 140 23.27 -7.61 2.72
N SER A 141 22.43 -7.72 3.74
CA SER A 141 22.87 -7.99 5.09
C SER A 141 23.55 -9.38 5.16
N SER A 142 24.34 -9.74 4.15
CA SER A 142 25.32 -10.80 4.24
C SER A 142 26.40 -10.26 5.17
N ALA A 143 26.22 -10.60 6.43
CA ALA A 143 27.04 -10.23 7.55
C ALA A 143 28.48 -10.72 7.33
N LYS A 144 29.27 -9.98 6.57
CA LYS A 144 30.73 -9.95 6.72
C LYS A 144 31.10 -8.79 7.65
N GLY A 145 30.46 -8.76 8.82
CA GLY A 145 30.94 -7.93 9.92
C GLY A 145 32.12 -8.67 10.55
N THR A 146 33.27 -8.02 10.64
CA THR A 146 34.37 -8.43 11.52
C THR A 146 33.83 -8.75 12.93
N ASP A 147 34.50 -9.60 13.71
CA ASP A 147 34.02 -10.02 15.05
C ASP A 147 33.60 -8.84 15.95
N ALA A 148 34.27 -7.70 15.81
CA ALA A 148 33.93 -6.45 16.50
C ALA A 148 32.50 -5.94 16.18
N GLY A 149 32.05 -6.08 14.93
CA GLY A 149 30.70 -5.73 14.51
C GLY A 149 29.64 -6.65 15.09
N ARG A 150 29.94 -7.95 15.22
CA ARG A 150 29.04 -8.92 15.87
C ARG A 150 28.92 -8.66 17.37
N GLN A 151 30.02 -8.35 18.05
CA GLN A 151 30.02 -7.98 19.47
C GLN A 151 29.28 -6.65 19.74
N LYS A 152 29.38 -5.66 18.85
CA LYS A 152 28.63 -4.41 18.99
C LYS A 152 27.12 -4.64 18.85
N LYS A 153 26.69 -5.49 17.91
CA LYS A 153 25.28 -5.88 17.76
C LYS A 153 24.76 -6.67 18.96
N ALA A 154 25.56 -7.59 19.51
CA ALA A 154 25.21 -8.34 20.71
C ALA A 154 24.99 -7.42 21.91
N ARG A 155 25.92 -6.48 22.16
CA ARG A 155 25.80 -5.47 23.23
C ARG A 155 24.58 -4.56 23.06
N GLN A 156 24.27 -4.14 21.83
CA GLN A 156 23.07 -3.34 21.56
C GLN A 156 21.78 -4.12 21.80
N LYS A 157 21.76 -5.42 21.46
CA LYS A 157 20.61 -6.29 21.69
C LYS A 157 20.37 -6.49 23.19
N GLU A 158 21.43 -6.78 23.95
CA GLU A 158 21.37 -6.96 25.40
C GLU A 158 20.89 -5.69 26.12
N LEU A 159 21.43 -4.53 25.75
CA LEU A 159 21.00 -3.23 26.30
C LEU A 159 19.51 -2.96 26.02
N LEU A 160 19.04 -3.30 24.81
CA LEU A 160 17.64 -3.12 24.44
C LEU A 160 16.73 -4.06 25.24
N GLU A 161 17.15 -5.31 25.42
CA GLU A 161 16.42 -6.32 26.18
C GLU A 161 16.30 -5.92 27.66
N GLU A 162 17.40 -5.50 28.28
CA GLU A 162 17.42 -5.01 29.68
C GLU A 162 16.50 -3.77 29.85
N TYR A 163 16.51 -2.84 28.89
CA TYR A 163 15.65 -1.67 28.93
C TYR A 163 14.15 -2.04 28.85
N LEU A 164 13.81 -2.96 27.95
CA LEU A 164 12.43 -3.43 27.79
C LEU A 164 11.96 -4.18 29.04
N GLU A 165 12.82 -4.99 29.64
CA GLU A 165 12.51 -5.71 30.88
C GLU A 165 12.26 -4.74 32.05
N LYS A 166 13.17 -3.77 32.27
CA LYS A 166 12.97 -2.73 33.30
C LYS A 166 11.68 -1.96 33.10
N ARG A 167 11.33 -1.63 31.84
CA ARG A 167 10.08 -0.95 31.51
C ARG A 167 8.85 -1.82 31.81
N ALA A 168 8.92 -3.12 31.52
CA ALA A 168 7.84 -4.06 31.82
C ALA A 168 7.65 -4.26 33.32
N GLN A 169 8.74 -4.39 34.09
CA GLN A 169 8.72 -4.52 35.54
C GLN A 169 8.12 -3.26 36.19
N ALA A 170 8.53 -2.07 35.77
CA ALA A 170 7.96 -0.81 36.27
C ALA A 170 6.46 -0.70 36.01
N LYS A 171 6.00 -1.08 34.80
CA LYS A 171 4.56 -1.13 34.48
C LYS A 171 3.80 -2.11 35.36
N LYS A 172 4.37 -3.29 35.62
CA LYS A 172 3.75 -4.30 36.49
C LYS A 172 3.59 -3.78 37.92
N GLN A 173 4.63 -3.14 38.46
CA GLN A 173 4.57 -2.53 39.79
C GLN A 173 3.54 -1.41 39.88
N GLN A 174 3.45 -0.53 38.87
CA GLN A 174 2.43 0.51 38.81
C GLN A 174 1.02 -0.07 38.79
N LEU A 175 0.79 -1.10 37.96
CA LEU A 175 -0.51 -1.76 37.86
C LEU A 175 -0.90 -2.46 39.16
N GLU A 176 0.06 -3.12 39.83
CA GLU A 176 -0.17 -3.75 41.13
C GLU A 176 -0.54 -2.71 42.21
N MET A 177 0.16 -1.57 42.25
CA MET A 177 -0.18 -0.48 43.17
C MET A 177 -1.57 0.12 42.90
N LEU A 178 -1.95 0.28 41.62
CA LEU A 178 -3.27 0.75 41.25
C LEU A 178 -4.36 -0.24 41.65
N ASN A 179 -4.16 -1.53 41.38
CA ASN A 179 -5.11 -2.58 41.77
C ASN A 179 -5.29 -2.67 43.28
N LYS A 180 -4.21 -2.55 44.07
CA LYS A 180 -4.31 -2.50 45.55
C LYS A 180 -5.13 -1.30 46.03
N LYS A 181 -4.98 -0.13 45.40
CA LYS A 181 -5.80 1.05 45.71
C LYS A 181 -7.27 0.84 45.36
N ILE A 182 -7.56 0.29 44.18
CA ILE A 182 -8.92 -0.02 43.74
C ILE A 182 -9.58 -1.01 44.70
N ALA A 183 -8.92 -2.12 45.03
CA ALA A 183 -9.45 -3.12 45.96
C ALA A 183 -9.76 -2.54 47.35
N LYS A 184 -8.91 -1.65 47.87
CA LYS A 184 -9.16 -0.98 49.15
C LYS A 184 -10.36 -0.04 49.09
N MET A 185 -10.51 0.71 47.99
CA MET A 185 -11.67 1.59 47.79
C MET A 185 -12.96 0.79 47.63
N GLU A 186 -12.93 -0.33 46.92
CA GLU A 186 -14.10 -1.22 46.75
C GLU A 186 -14.53 -1.86 48.06
N LEU A 187 -13.58 -2.29 48.89
CA LEU A 187 -13.86 -2.81 50.22
C LEU A 187 -14.55 -1.76 51.10
N GLU A 188 -14.01 -0.54 51.12
CA GLU A 188 -14.58 0.55 51.90
C GLU A 188 -15.98 0.95 51.38
N ARG A 189 -16.16 1.02 50.07
CA ARG A 189 -17.47 1.26 49.45
C ARG A 189 -18.48 0.17 49.80
N SER A 190 -18.04 -1.08 49.83
CA SER A 190 -18.89 -2.22 50.21
C SER A 190 -19.32 -2.13 51.68
N ARG A 191 -18.37 -1.79 52.58
CA ARG A 191 -18.63 -1.56 54.00
C ARG A 191 -19.65 -0.43 54.22
N GLN A 192 -19.46 0.70 53.55
CA GLN A 192 -20.39 1.83 53.61
C GLN A 192 -21.78 1.45 53.08
N THR A 193 -21.85 0.71 51.98
CA THR A 193 -23.11 0.24 51.41
C THR A 193 -23.85 -0.70 52.36
N GLN A 194 -23.14 -1.60 53.05
CA GLN A 194 -23.72 -2.48 54.06
C GLN A 194 -24.24 -1.70 55.28
N SER A 195 -23.46 -0.75 55.80
CA SER A 195 -23.89 0.12 56.91
C SER A 195 -25.15 0.89 56.54
N TRP A 196 -25.15 1.51 55.36
CA TRP A 196 -26.29 2.28 54.87
C TRP A 196 -27.56 1.43 54.69
N ASN A 197 -27.41 0.23 54.15
CA ASN A 197 -28.54 -0.70 54.01
C ASN A 197 -29.07 -1.18 55.38
N SER A 198 -28.18 -1.43 56.34
CA SER A 198 -28.55 -1.81 57.71
C SER A 198 -29.31 -0.70 58.42
N GLU A 199 -28.79 0.54 58.38
CA GLU A 199 -29.44 1.73 58.94
C GLU A 199 -30.84 1.94 58.34
N ARG A 200 -30.97 1.79 57.01
CA ARG A 200 -32.25 1.91 56.33
C ARG A 200 -33.24 0.81 56.73
N GLN A 201 -32.78 -0.41 56.97
CA GLN A 201 -33.62 -1.50 57.47
C GLN A 201 -34.05 -1.24 58.91
N MET A 202 -33.14 -0.82 59.79
CA MET A 202 -33.46 -0.46 61.17
C MET A 202 -34.44 0.72 61.26
N ALA A 203 -34.26 1.77 60.45
CA ALA A 203 -35.18 2.90 60.39
C ALA A 203 -36.58 2.47 59.94
N LYS A 204 -36.69 1.57 58.93
CA LYS A 204 -37.98 1.01 58.52
C LYS A 204 -38.64 0.19 59.63
N ALA A 205 -37.87 -0.63 60.35
CA ALA A 205 -38.38 -1.44 61.45
C ALA A 205 -38.85 -0.56 62.63
N SER A 206 -38.07 0.46 63.00
CA SER A 206 -38.45 1.43 64.04
C SER A 206 -39.71 2.18 63.66
N ASN A 207 -39.78 2.73 62.43
CA ASN A 207 -40.96 3.45 61.97
C ASN A 207 -42.22 2.56 61.96
N ALA A 208 -42.09 1.28 61.60
CA ALA A 208 -43.21 0.34 61.65
C ALA A 208 -43.64 0.04 63.10
N TYR A 209 -42.69 -0.09 64.01
CA TYR A 209 -42.96 -0.27 65.44
C TYR A 209 -43.67 0.96 66.02
N ASP A 210 -43.15 2.16 65.77
CA ASP A 210 -43.74 3.41 66.25
C ASP A 210 -45.16 3.62 65.68
N ALA A 211 -45.38 3.32 64.40
CA ALA A 211 -46.70 3.39 63.78
C ALA A 211 -47.71 2.41 64.42
N ASN A 212 -47.28 1.20 64.75
CA ASN A 212 -48.13 0.22 65.43
C ASN A 212 -48.52 0.70 66.85
N ILE A 213 -47.56 1.23 67.62
CA ILE A 213 -47.82 1.80 68.95
C ILE A 213 -48.80 2.97 68.88
N MET A 214 -48.65 3.86 67.89
CA MET A 214 -49.57 4.98 67.70
C MET A 214 -50.98 4.51 67.33
N MET A 215 -51.10 3.50 66.47
CA MET A 215 -52.39 2.91 66.10
C MET A 215 -53.07 2.25 67.31
N GLU A 216 -52.33 1.51 68.13
CA GLU A 216 -52.85 0.93 69.37
C GLU A 216 -53.32 2.02 70.35
N ALA A 217 -52.53 3.09 70.52
CA ALA A 217 -52.91 4.22 71.36
C ALA A 217 -54.18 4.93 70.86
N GLU A 218 -54.34 5.08 69.54
CA GLU A 218 -55.56 5.63 68.93
C GLU A 218 -56.77 4.73 69.12
N LEU A 219 -56.61 3.41 68.96
CA LEU A 219 -57.67 2.44 69.22
C LEU A 219 -58.14 2.52 70.69
N VAL A 220 -57.20 2.53 71.64
CA VAL A 220 -57.51 2.68 73.08
C VAL A 220 -58.21 4.01 73.37
N LYS A 221 -57.77 5.12 72.75
CA LYS A 221 -58.40 6.44 72.88
C LYS A 221 -59.81 6.48 72.30
N ASN A 222 -60.06 5.78 71.20
CA ASN A 222 -61.38 5.72 70.59
C ASN A 222 -62.36 4.87 71.40
N ILE A 223 -61.90 3.77 72.01
CA ILE A 223 -62.70 2.96 72.94
C ILE A 223 -63.11 3.80 74.15
N THR A 224 -62.15 4.47 74.80
CA THR A 224 -62.41 5.31 75.99
C THR A 224 -63.27 6.55 75.70
N LYS A 225 -63.22 7.11 74.49
CA LYS A 225 -64.17 8.17 74.06
C LYS A 225 -65.57 7.63 73.77
N GLY A 226 -65.68 6.42 73.21
CA GLY A 226 -66.96 5.75 72.99
C GLY A 226 -67.69 5.45 74.30
N GLU A 227 -66.95 5.05 75.34
CA GLU A 227 -67.49 4.83 76.70
C GLU A 227 -67.98 6.13 77.35
N ASN A 228 -67.26 7.25 77.19
CA ASN A 228 -67.65 8.55 77.76
C ASN A 228 -68.85 9.20 77.04
N ASN A 229 -69.09 8.90 75.76
CA ASN A 229 -70.25 9.40 75.01
C ASN A 229 -71.53 8.55 75.21
N GLY A 230 -71.43 7.41 75.93
CA GLY A 230 -72.58 6.56 76.28
C GLY A 230 -73.38 7.03 77.51
N ASN A 231 -72.96 8.11 78.17
CA ASN A 231 -73.52 8.54 79.47
C ASN A 231 -74.34 9.84 79.39
N PHE A 232 -75.08 10.04 78.28
CA PHE A 232 -76.17 11.02 78.21
C PHE A 232 -77.48 10.30 77.87
N LYS A 233 -78.16 9.79 78.89
CA LYS A 233 -79.61 9.67 78.97
C LYS A 233 -80.05 9.91 80.41
#